data_AF-A0A949DSL2-F1
#
_entry.id   AF-A0A949DSL2-F1
#
_cell.length_a   1.000
_cell.length_b   1.000
_cell.length_c   1.000
_cell.angle_alpha   90.00
_cell.angle_beta   90.00
_cell.angle_gamma   90.00
#
_symmetry.space_group_name_H-M   'P 1'
#
loop_
_entity.id
_entity.type
_entity.pdbx_description
1 polymer ?
#
loop_
_entity_poly.entity_id
_entity_poly.type
_entity_poly.pdbx_seq_one_letter_code
_entity_poly.pdbx_strand_id
1 'polypeptide(L)'
;MRFNVPQFVDIEDTILGPLTLKQFLLLIGGGVVVAFLWWLFQLWFVLLIGTPLILIILAIIFIKINGRPLPKIFSAWLNYWVNPRFYIWKK
;
A
#
# COMPACT_ATOMS: atom_id res chain seq x y z
N MET A 1 39.52 12.97 -0.55
CA MET A 1 38.55 12.38 0.39
C MET A 1 37.58 11.52 -0.42
N ARG A 2 37.41 10.24 -0.09
CA ARG A 2 36.37 9.39 -0.72
C ARG A 2 35.12 9.52 0.14
N PHE A 3 34.03 10.01 -0.44
CA PHE A 3 32.74 10.09 0.24
C PHE A 3 32.05 8.73 0.18
N ASN A 4 31.66 8.18 1.32
CA ASN A 4 30.77 7.03 1.34
C ASN A 4 29.38 7.52 0.95
N VAL A 5 28.88 7.07 -0.20
CA VAL A 5 27.51 7.35 -0.63
C VAL A 5 26.57 6.51 0.23
N PRO A 6 25.60 7.11 0.93
CA PRO A 6 24.59 6.37 1.67
C PRO A 6 23.82 5.44 0.72
N GLN A 7 23.84 4.13 1.00
CA GLN A 7 23.19 3.13 0.15
C GLN A 7 21.70 2.91 0.47
N PHE A 8 21.18 3.52 1.54
CA PHE A 8 19.81 3.29 2.04
C PHE A 8 18.93 4.54 1.98
N VAL A 9 19.29 5.55 1.20
CA VAL A 9 18.46 6.77 1.06
C VAL A 9 17.08 6.50 0.45
N ASP A 10 16.95 5.43 -0.32
CA ASP A 10 15.71 5.04 -1.01
C ASP A 10 14.78 4.15 -0.16
N ILE A 11 15.26 3.66 0.99
CA ILE A 11 14.48 2.82 1.89
C ILE A 11 13.80 3.75 2.90
N GLU A 12 12.47 3.70 2.96
CA GLU A 12 11.73 4.43 3.99
C GLU A 12 12.08 3.92 5.39
N ASP A 13 12.29 4.85 6.31
CA ASP A 13 12.52 4.54 7.71
C ASP A 13 11.29 3.87 8.34
N THR A 14 11.53 2.74 8.99
CA THR A 14 10.53 2.03 9.79
C THR A 14 10.47 2.65 11.18
N ILE A 15 9.28 3.08 11.60
CA ILE A 15 9.08 3.77 12.89
C ILE A 15 8.62 2.78 13.97
N LEU A 16 7.80 1.80 13.59
CA LEU A 16 7.20 0.84 14.52
C LEU A 16 7.38 -0.58 14.00
N GLY A 17 8.45 -1.24 14.46
CA GLY A 17 8.82 -2.58 14.01
C GLY A 17 9.04 -2.61 12.49
N PRO A 18 8.27 -3.40 11.73
CA PRO A 18 8.41 -3.50 10.27
C PRO A 18 7.68 -2.40 9.47
N LEU A 19 6.96 -1.48 10.14
CA LEU A 19 6.08 -0.51 9.48
C LEU A 19 6.77 0.84 9.26
N THR A 20 6.68 1.35 8.02
CA THR A 20 7.01 2.75 7.70
C THR A 20 5.92 3.69 8.23
N LEU A 21 6.22 5.00 8.33
CA LEU A 21 5.22 6.01 8.75
C LEU A 21 3.91 5.88 7.94
N LYS A 22 4.02 5.71 6.63
CA LYS A 22 2.87 5.63 5.72
C LYS A 22 2.04 4.37 5.98
N GLN A 23 2.72 3.24 6.19
CA GLN A 23 2.06 1.97 6.50
C GLN A 23 1.38 2.00 7.87
N PHE A 24 2.02 2.64 8.85
CA PHE A 24 1.45 2.84 10.18
C PHE A 24 0.19 3.71 10.15
N LEU A 25 0.24 4.86 9.45
CA LEU A 25 -0.92 5.72 9.27
C LEU A 25 -2.05 5.01 8.51
N LEU A 26 -1.71 4.20 7.51
CA LEU A 26 -2.70 3.39 6.79
C LEU A 26 -3.39 2.37 7.71
N LEU A 27 -2.62 1.71 8.58
CA LEU A 27 -3.16 0.75 9.55
C LEU A 27 -4.10 1.43 10.55
N ILE A 28 -3.69 2.58 11.10
CA ILE A 28 -4.54 3.37 12.00
C ILE A 28 -5.80 3.85 11.28
N GLY A 29 -5.66 4.45 10.09
CA GLY A 29 -6.79 4.94 9.31
C GLY A 29 -7.79 3.82 9.00
N GLY A 30 -7.29 2.65 8.61
CA GLY A 30 -8.10 1.46 8.42
C GLY A 30 -8.84 1.00 9.67
N GLY A 31 -8.15 0.96 10.81
CA GLY A 31 -8.75 0.62 12.10
C GLY A 31 -9.84 1.60 12.52
N VAL A 32 -9.63 2.90 12.31
CA VAL A 32 -10.63 3.95 12.58
C VAL A 32 -11.87 3.77 11.71
N VAL A 33 -11.71 3.46 10.42
CA VAL A 33 -12.84 3.20 9.52
C VAL A 33 -13.65 1.99 9.99
N VAL A 34 -12.98 0.89 10.38
CA VAL A 34 -13.68 -0.30 10.90
C VAL A 34 -14.38 -0.01 12.23
N ALA A 35 -13.75 0.75 13.13
CA ALA A 35 -14.37 1.17 14.38
C ALA A 35 -15.62 2.04 14.13
N PHE A 36 -15.57 2.91 13.12
CA PHE A 36 -16.71 3.72 12.72
C PHE A 36 -17.84 2.87 12.11
N LEU A 37 -17.50 1.86 11.29
CA LEU A 37 -18.47 0.89 10.78
C LEU A 37 -19.13 0.13 11.94
N TRP A 38 -18.36 -0.29 12.94
CA TRP A 38 -18.87 -0.96 14.13
C TRP A 38 -19.86 -0.09 14.91
N TRP A 39 -19.60 1.21 15.00
CA TRP A 39 -20.47 2.13 15.71
C TRP A 39 -21.79 2.43 14.97
N LEU A 40 -21.75 2.47 13.64
CA LEU A 40 -22.90 2.84 12.81
C LEU A 40 -23.79 1.65 12.40
N PHE A 41 -23.20 0.48 12.21
CA PHE A 41 -23.87 -0.64 11.56
C PHE A 41 -23.94 -1.88 12.44
N GLN A 42 -24.86 -2.77 12.09
CA GLN A 42 -25.02 -4.05 12.75
C GLN A 42 -23.89 -5.02 12.38
N LEU A 43 -23.58 -5.94 13.29
CA LEU A 43 -22.43 -6.86 13.18
C LEU A 43 -22.27 -7.54 11.82
N TRP A 44 -23.37 -8.01 11.22
CA TRP A 44 -23.31 -8.71 9.93
C TRP A 44 -22.76 -7.81 8.80
N PHE A 45 -23.11 -6.52 8.80
CA PHE A 45 -22.63 -5.57 7.80
C PHE A 45 -21.16 -5.23 8.02
N VAL A 46 -20.76 -5.10 9.29
CA VAL A 46 -19.38 -4.85 9.68
C VAL A 46 -18.48 -6.02 9.31
N LEU A 47 -18.95 -7.26 9.47
CA LEU A 47 -18.20 -8.43 9.01
C LEU A 47 -18.14 -8.49 7.49
N LEU A 48 -19.25 -8.20 6.80
CA LEU A 48 -19.32 -8.25 5.34
C LEU A 48 -18.37 -7.24 4.68
N ILE A 49 -18.28 -6.01 5.19
CA ILE A 49 -17.47 -4.94 4.59
C ILE A 49 -16.11 -4.77 5.30
N GLY A 50 -16.09 -4.86 6.62
CA GLY A 50 -14.90 -4.66 7.42
C GLY A 50 -13.87 -5.77 7.25
N THR A 51 -14.28 -7.04 7.10
CA THR A 51 -13.33 -8.14 6.89
C THR A 51 -12.55 -7.99 5.58
N PRO A 52 -13.19 -7.79 4.40
CA PRO A 52 -12.47 -7.50 3.17
C PRO A 52 -11.59 -6.25 3.26
N LEU A 53 -12.07 -5.19 3.92
CA LEU A 53 -11.32 -3.95 4.08
C LEU A 53 -10.00 -4.18 4.83
N ILE A 54 -10.06 -4.88 5.97
CA ILE A 54 -8.86 -5.22 6.76
C ILE A 54 -7.90 -6.09 5.93
N LEU A 55 -8.41 -7.09 5.21
CA LEU A 55 -7.58 -7.95 4.36
C LEU A 55 -6.85 -7.15 3.28
N ILE A 56 -7.52 -6.18 2.65
CA ILE A 56 -6.91 -5.30 1.63
C ILE A 56 -5.81 -4.44 2.26
N ILE A 57 -6.06 -3.84 3.43
CA ILE A 57 -5.07 -3.01 4.12
C ILE A 57 -3.83 -3.84 4.48
N LEU A 58 -4.03 -5.02 5.04
CA LEU A 58 -2.92 -5.93 5.39
C LEU A 58 -2.15 -6.38 4.14
N ALA A 59 -2.85 -6.68 3.04
CA ALA A 59 -2.23 -7.01 1.76
C ALA A 59 -1.35 -5.86 1.25
N ILE A 60 -1.85 -4.63 1.31
CA ILE A 60 -1.10 -3.42 0.91
C ILE A 60 0.17 -3.23 1.74
N ILE A 61 0.09 -3.50 3.04
CA ILE A 61 1.21 -3.28 3.97
C ILE A 61 2.29 -4.36 3.82
N PHE A 62 1.90 -5.64 3.78
CA PHE A 62 2.85 -6.75 3.93
C PHE A 62 3.23 -7.44 2.63
N ILE A 63 2.36 -7.44 1.62
CA ILE A 63 2.65 -8.18 0.40
C ILE A 63 3.61 -7.37 -0.48
N LYS A 64 4.69 -8.03 -0.88
CA LYS A 64 5.65 -7.53 -1.86
C LYS A 64 5.74 -8.55 -2.98
N ILE A 65 5.63 -8.10 -4.22
CA ILE A 65 5.79 -8.96 -5.41
C ILE A 65 7.10 -8.54 -6.08
N ASN A 66 8.02 -9.50 -6.25
CA ASN A 66 9.35 -9.26 -6.83
C ASN A 66 10.11 -8.12 -6.12
N GLY A 67 10.05 -8.09 -4.79
CA GLY A 67 10.72 -7.07 -3.96
C GLY A 67 10.07 -5.68 -4.00
N ARG A 68 8.98 -5.48 -4.75
CA ARG A 68 8.28 -4.20 -4.84
C ARG A 68 7.02 -4.21 -3.97
N PRO A 69 6.71 -3.10 -3.27
CA PRO A 69 5.51 -3.00 -2.47
C PRO A 69 4.26 -2.98 -3.36
N LEU A 70 3.17 -3.60 -2.88
CA LEU A 70 1.93 -3.77 -3.62
C LEU A 70 1.35 -2.45 -4.19
N PRO A 71 1.36 -1.31 -3.47
CA PRO A 71 0.92 -0.01 -4.02
C PRO A 71 1.63 0.38 -5.32
N LYS A 72 2.94 0.16 -5.41
CA LYS A 72 3.74 0.51 -6.59
C LYS A 72 3.40 -0.37 -7.79
N ILE A 73 3.06 -1.63 -7.53
CA ILE A 73 2.63 -2.57 -8.57
C ILE A 73 1.22 -2.22 -9.03
N PHE A 74 0.33 -1.93 -8.09
CA PHE A 74 -1.04 -1.53 -8.39
C PHE A 74 -1.07 -0.22 -9.20
N SER A 75 -0.25 0.77 -8.85
CA SER A 75 -0.13 2.00 -9.64
C SER A 75 0.42 1.74 -11.04
N ALA A 76 1.39 0.83 -11.19
CA ALA A 76 1.92 0.45 -12.50
C ALA A 76 0.89 -0.29 -13.34
N TRP A 77 0.12 -1.19 -12.73
CA TRP A 77 -0.98 -1.89 -13.37
C TRP A 77 -2.05 -0.90 -13.84
N LEU A 78 -2.49 0.02 -12.97
CA LEU A 78 -3.48 1.04 -13.34
C LEU A 78 -2.97 1.93 -14.48
N ASN A 79 -1.72 2.41 -14.40
CA ASN A 79 -1.10 3.20 -15.45
C ASN A 79 -1.04 2.46 -16.79
N TYR A 80 -0.79 1.16 -16.79
CA TYR A 80 -0.74 0.35 -18.01
C TYR A 80 -2.10 0.25 -18.72
N TRP A 81 -3.20 0.24 -17.95
CA TRP A 81 -4.55 0.21 -18.51
C TRP A 81 -5.04 1.58 -18.96
N VAL A 82 -4.68 2.65 -18.25
CA VAL A 82 -5.16 4.00 -18.52
C VAL A 82 -4.38 4.68 -19.65
N ASN A 83 -3.07 4.42 -19.77
CA ASN A 83 -2.26 5.14 -20.76
C ASN A 83 -2.41 4.57 -22.18
N PRO A 84 -2.54 5.44 -23.20
CA PRO A 84 -2.56 5.02 -24.60
C PRO A 84 -1.22 4.38 -24.99
N ARG A 85 -1.29 3.26 -25.72
CA ARG A 85 -0.10 2.52 -26.15
C ARG A 85 0.39 3.03 -27.50
N PHE A 86 1.24 4.05 -27.47
CA PHE A 86 1.91 4.51 -28.68
C PHE A 86 3.07 3.58 -29.03
N TYR A 87 2.84 2.68 -29.98
CA TYR A 87 3.88 1.85 -30.58
C TYR A 87 4.52 2.62 -31.73
N ILE A 88 5.54 3.44 -31.44
CA ILE A 88 6.31 4.11 -32.48
C ILE A 88 7.47 3.21 -32.86
N TRP A 89 7.40 2.62 -34.06
CA TRP A 89 8.55 1.93 -34.65
C TRP A 89 9.50 2.97 -35.25
N LYS A 90 10.70 3.12 -34.65
CA LYS A 90 11.78 3.90 -35.26
C LYS A 90 12.55 2.99 -36.21
N LYS A 91 12.60 3.38 -37.49
CA LYS A 91 13.55 2.84 -38.47
C LYS A 91 14.98 3.26 -38.12
#